data_AF-A0A7C7NGE7-F1
#
_entry.id   AF-A0A7C7NGE7-F1
#
_cell.length_a   1.000
_cell.length_b   1.000
_cell.length_c   1.000
_cell.angle_alpha   90.00
_cell.angle_beta   90.00
_cell.angle_gamma   90.00
#
_symmetry.space_group_name_H-M   'P 1'
#
loop_
_entity.id
_entity.type
_entity.pdbx_description
1 polymer ?
#
loop_
_entity_poly.entity_id
_entity_poly.type
_entity_poly.pdbx_seq_one_letter_code
_entity_poly.pdbx_strand_id
1 'polypeptide(L)'
;MATIPLTQKFHTLAESVNTENRGSASANANRTIFTMADIVATIGPGAGSITGSGTTNAIPMWDAATNITDSIITITATDVIIPQYIVHEGDANTKIGFSGTDTVRIQTAGFDRLVADGDNISLYHDTGVKKFETELRGTITHGQADLNDLNEAPLANDSEGVLGEIRWTAAFVYICTITGADGAANWNRAALTSGW
;
A
#
# COMPACT_ATOMS: atom_id res chain seq x y z
N MET A 1 15.67 -46.97 8.86
CA MET A 1 15.16 -47.08 7.49
C MET A 1 16.30 -47.51 6.60
N ALA A 2 16.05 -48.43 5.67
CA ALA A 2 17.03 -48.86 4.70
C ALA A 2 17.07 -47.84 3.56
N THR A 3 18.26 -47.42 3.13
CA THR A 3 18.41 -46.55 1.97
C THR A 3 18.36 -47.41 0.70
N ILE A 4 17.42 -47.11 -0.21
CA ILE A 4 17.32 -47.79 -1.51
C ILE A 4 18.51 -47.36 -2.37
N PRO A 5 19.29 -48.29 -2.94
CA PRO A 5 20.39 -47.92 -3.83
C PRO A 5 19.90 -47.12 -5.04
N LEU A 6 20.54 -45.98 -5.34
CA LEU A 6 20.17 -45.07 -6.46
C LEU A 6 20.20 -45.74 -7.85
N THR A 7 20.86 -46.89 -7.97
CA THR A 7 20.94 -47.67 -9.22
C THR A 7 19.83 -48.71 -9.36
N GLN A 8 18.98 -48.93 -8.35
CA GLN A 8 17.81 -49.79 -8.47
C GLN A 8 16.71 -49.11 -9.28
N LYS A 9 16.05 -49.88 -10.14
CA LYS A 9 14.85 -49.46 -10.87
C LYS A 9 13.61 -50.04 -10.19
N PHE A 10 12.53 -49.27 -10.16
CA PHE A 10 11.23 -49.81 -9.82
C PHE A 10 10.75 -50.72 -10.96
N HIS A 11 10.56 -52.01 -10.65
CA HIS A 11 9.93 -52.96 -11.56
C HIS A 11 8.53 -53.26 -11.05
N THR A 12 7.50 -52.99 -11.85
CA THR A 12 6.15 -53.49 -11.58
C THR A 12 6.07 -54.95 -12.01
N LEU A 13 5.47 -55.80 -11.19
CA LEU A 13 5.24 -57.20 -11.55
C LEU A 13 3.88 -57.35 -12.23
N ALA A 14 3.75 -58.30 -13.16
CA ALA A 14 2.47 -58.65 -13.75
C ALA A 14 1.54 -59.27 -12.69
N GLU A 15 0.22 -59.09 -12.82
CA GLU A 15 -0.81 -59.56 -11.87
C GLU A 15 -0.74 -61.07 -11.55
N SER A 16 -0.12 -61.85 -12.44
CA SER A 16 0.08 -63.30 -12.28
C SER A 16 1.25 -63.67 -11.35
N VAL A 17 2.08 -62.72 -10.93
CA VAL A 17 3.22 -62.99 -10.05
C VAL A 17 2.76 -62.96 -8.61
N ASN A 18 2.67 -64.14 -7.99
CA ASN A 18 2.32 -64.27 -6.58
C ASN A 18 3.46 -63.69 -5.70
N THR A 19 3.20 -62.57 -5.02
CA THR A 19 4.12 -61.89 -4.09
C THR A 19 4.08 -62.45 -2.66
N GLU A 20 3.25 -63.46 -2.40
CA GLU A 20 3.13 -64.08 -1.09
C GLU A 20 4.36 -64.90 -0.73
N ASN A 21 4.67 -64.90 0.55
CA ASN A 21 5.86 -65.53 1.09
C ASN A 21 5.71 -67.06 1.12
N ARG A 22 6.43 -67.79 0.26
CA ARG A 22 6.37 -69.27 0.15
C ARG A 22 7.30 -70.03 1.11
N GLY A 23 7.72 -69.41 2.22
CA GLY A 23 8.15 -70.14 3.42
C GLY A 23 9.57 -70.72 3.43
N SER A 24 10.41 -70.55 2.40
CA SER A 24 11.84 -70.91 2.52
C SER A 24 12.65 -69.73 3.06
N ALA A 25 13.24 -69.90 4.25
CA ALA A 25 14.08 -68.90 4.90
C ALA A 25 15.22 -68.40 3.99
N SER A 26 15.78 -69.28 3.15
CA SER A 26 16.83 -68.96 2.18
C SER A 26 16.37 -68.08 1.02
N ALA A 27 15.14 -68.26 0.51
CA ALA A 27 14.61 -67.42 -0.56
C ALA A 27 14.17 -66.03 -0.08
N ASN A 28 13.84 -65.90 1.22
CA ASN A 28 13.55 -64.62 1.84
C ASN A 28 14.78 -63.87 2.32
N ALA A 29 15.84 -64.58 2.72
CA ALA A 29 17.09 -63.97 3.16
C ALA A 29 17.74 -63.10 2.07
N ASN A 30 17.48 -63.41 0.79
CA ASN A 30 18.01 -62.66 -0.36
C ASN A 30 17.04 -61.57 -0.89
N ARG A 31 15.86 -61.40 -0.29
CA ARG A 31 14.86 -60.41 -0.72
C ARG A 31 14.87 -59.22 0.23
N THR A 32 15.57 -58.16 -0.16
CA THR A 32 15.46 -56.87 0.53
C THR A 32 14.11 -56.25 0.20
N ILE A 33 13.20 -56.22 1.18
CA ILE A 33 11.90 -55.56 1.05
C ILE A 33 12.09 -54.10 1.43
N PHE A 34 11.79 -53.19 0.51
CA PHE A 34 11.75 -51.75 0.77
C PHE A 34 10.30 -51.33 0.95
N THR A 35 10.04 -50.56 1.98
CA THR A 35 8.73 -49.98 2.27
C THR A 35 8.56 -48.64 1.57
N MET A 36 7.33 -48.14 1.54
CA MET A 36 7.08 -46.75 1.10
C MET A 36 7.85 -45.73 1.97
N ALA A 37 8.11 -46.05 3.24
CA ALA A 37 8.93 -45.22 4.11
C ALA A 37 10.41 -45.20 3.66
N ASP A 38 10.95 -46.33 3.22
CA ASP A 38 12.32 -46.41 2.68
C ASP A 38 12.45 -45.62 1.38
N ILE A 39 11.40 -45.59 0.54
CA ILE A 39 11.33 -44.72 -0.65
C ILE A 39 11.42 -43.27 -0.20
N VAL A 40 10.48 -42.80 0.65
CA VAL A 40 10.43 -41.41 1.14
C VAL A 40 11.77 -40.98 1.77
N ALA A 41 12.42 -41.86 2.53
CA ALA A 41 13.73 -41.57 3.12
C ALA A 41 14.89 -41.54 2.11
N THR A 42 14.82 -42.30 1.02
CA THR A 42 15.90 -42.36 0.01
C THR A 42 15.88 -41.16 -0.93
N ILE A 43 14.69 -40.74 -1.39
CA ILE A 43 14.57 -39.53 -2.21
C ILE A 43 14.97 -38.28 -1.40
N GLY A 44 14.75 -38.32 -0.09
CA GLY A 44 14.89 -37.16 0.79
C GLY A 44 14.00 -35.99 0.31
N PRO A 45 14.06 -34.83 0.97
CA PRO A 45 13.71 -33.61 0.28
C PRO A 45 14.76 -33.45 -0.83
N GLY A 46 14.38 -33.68 -2.09
CA GLY A 46 15.28 -33.51 -3.22
C GLY A 46 15.98 -32.15 -3.17
N ALA A 47 17.16 -32.02 -3.79
CA ALA A 47 17.79 -30.72 -3.95
C ALA A 47 16.79 -29.77 -4.67
N GLY A 48 16.46 -28.64 -4.04
CA GLY A 48 15.40 -27.74 -4.51
C GLY A 48 14.00 -28.01 -3.95
N SER A 49 13.85 -28.95 -3.01
CA SER A 49 12.61 -29.09 -2.25
C SER A 49 12.34 -27.83 -1.45
N ILE A 50 11.14 -27.30 -1.63
CA ILE A 50 10.60 -26.22 -0.82
C ILE A 50 10.26 -26.79 0.56
N THR A 51 10.87 -26.24 1.59
CA THR A 51 10.55 -26.45 3.01
C THR A 51 9.69 -25.30 3.53
N GLY A 52 9.06 -25.49 4.69
CA GLY A 52 8.20 -24.48 5.29
C GLY A 52 6.78 -24.45 4.72
N SER A 53 5.99 -23.50 5.18
CA SER A 53 4.59 -23.30 4.78
C SER A 53 4.17 -21.87 5.07
N GLY A 54 3.25 -21.33 4.27
CA GLY A 54 2.52 -20.11 4.62
C GLY A 54 1.23 -20.39 5.37
N THR A 55 0.60 -19.34 5.88
CA THR A 55 -0.72 -19.37 6.51
C THR A 55 -1.81 -18.76 5.60
N THR A 56 -3.06 -19.14 5.85
CA THR A 56 -4.21 -18.54 5.16
C THR A 56 -4.20 -17.02 5.35
N ASN A 57 -4.52 -16.27 4.30
CA ASN A 57 -4.56 -14.80 4.28
C ASN A 57 -3.20 -14.11 4.38
N ALA A 58 -2.08 -14.83 4.40
CA ALA A 58 -0.75 -14.24 4.22
C ALA A 58 -0.25 -14.49 2.79
N ILE A 59 0.57 -13.56 2.28
CA ILE A 59 1.35 -13.80 1.06
C ILE A 59 2.60 -14.61 1.46
N PRO A 60 2.84 -15.81 0.90
CA PRO A 60 4.06 -16.56 1.19
C PRO A 60 5.32 -15.84 0.68
N MET A 61 6.38 -15.85 1.47
CA MET A 61 7.68 -15.24 1.19
C MET A 61 8.81 -16.21 1.51
N TRP A 62 9.88 -16.17 0.74
CA TRP A 62 11.10 -16.92 1.04
C TRP A 62 11.87 -16.25 2.18
N ASP A 63 12.21 -16.99 3.24
CA ASP A 63 13.15 -16.54 4.29
C ASP A 63 14.53 -17.21 4.16
N ALA A 64 14.64 -18.24 3.32
CA ALA A 64 15.88 -18.88 2.93
C ALA A 64 15.78 -19.47 1.51
N ALA A 65 16.89 -19.96 0.97
CA ALA A 65 16.97 -20.50 -0.39
C ALA A 65 15.97 -21.64 -0.69
N THR A 66 15.52 -22.36 0.34
CA THR A 66 14.55 -23.45 0.21
C THR A 66 13.35 -23.29 1.13
N ASN A 67 13.25 -22.26 1.98
CA ASN A 67 12.20 -22.17 2.99
C ASN A 67 11.22 -21.03 2.72
N ILE A 68 9.91 -21.33 2.76
CA ILE A 68 8.83 -20.34 2.71
C ILE A 68 8.23 -20.11 4.10
N THR A 69 7.85 -18.86 4.34
CA THR A 69 7.16 -18.36 5.53
C THR A 69 6.13 -17.30 5.11
N ASP A 70 5.52 -16.61 6.07
CA ASP A 70 4.58 -15.51 5.81
C ASP A 70 5.29 -14.18 5.60
N SER A 71 4.82 -13.39 4.63
CA SER A 71 5.22 -11.98 4.53
C SER A 71 4.56 -11.13 5.62
N ILE A 72 5.03 -9.90 5.76
CA ILE A 72 4.39 -8.89 6.62
C ILE A 72 3.05 -8.38 6.06
N ILE A 73 2.73 -8.70 4.79
CA ILE A 73 1.50 -8.30 4.12
C ILE A 73 0.49 -9.44 4.25
N THR A 74 -0.69 -9.11 4.76
CA THR A 74 -1.84 -10.01 4.77
C THR A 74 -2.94 -9.48 3.87
N ILE A 75 -3.80 -10.38 3.41
CA ILE A 75 -4.90 -10.10 2.48
C ILE A 75 -6.19 -10.61 3.08
N THR A 76 -7.25 -9.81 3.00
CA THR A 76 -8.61 -10.29 3.27
C THR A 76 -9.32 -10.55 1.94
N ALA A 77 -10.62 -10.82 1.98
CA ALA A 77 -11.41 -10.88 0.75
C ALA A 77 -11.48 -9.54 -0.01
N THR A 78 -11.20 -8.42 0.67
CA THR A 78 -11.41 -7.06 0.16
C THR A 78 -10.17 -6.18 0.22
N ASP A 79 -9.27 -6.41 1.17
CA ASP A 79 -8.25 -5.44 1.57
C ASP A 79 -6.85 -6.06 1.62
N VAL A 80 -5.85 -5.20 1.39
CA VAL A 80 -4.45 -5.47 1.70
C VAL A 80 -4.11 -4.81 3.03
N ILE A 81 -3.62 -5.59 3.98
CA ILE A 81 -3.23 -5.12 5.30
C ILE A 81 -1.70 -5.02 5.34
N ILE A 82 -1.23 -3.82 5.67
CA ILE A 82 0.18 -3.53 5.89
C ILE A 82 0.38 -3.04 7.34
N PRO A 83 1.51 -3.33 7.98
CA PRO A 83 1.73 -2.95 9.38
C PRO A 83 1.99 -1.45 9.55
N GLN A 84 2.72 -0.82 8.62
CA GLN A 84 3.03 0.61 8.67
C GLN A 84 3.19 1.23 7.28
N TYR A 85 4.32 0.99 6.60
CA TYR A 85 4.71 1.74 5.40
C TYR A 85 4.98 0.85 4.19
N ILE A 86 4.65 1.40 3.02
CA ILE A 86 5.23 1.05 1.73
C ILE A 86 6.40 2.02 1.49
N VAL A 87 7.59 1.48 1.27
CA VAL A 87 8.84 2.23 1.11
C VAL A 87 9.43 1.97 -0.28
N HIS A 88 10.23 2.91 -0.78
CA HIS A 88 10.98 2.70 -2.01
C HIS A 88 12.36 2.10 -1.71
N GLU A 89 12.77 1.07 -2.44
CA GLU A 89 14.08 0.44 -2.26
C GLU A 89 15.21 1.44 -2.54
N GLY A 90 16.22 1.49 -1.67
CA GLY A 90 17.32 2.44 -1.79
C GLY A 90 16.98 3.89 -1.42
N ASP A 91 15.74 4.19 -1.01
CA ASP A 91 15.35 5.48 -0.46
C ASP A 91 14.97 5.33 1.02
N ALA A 92 15.79 5.91 1.90
CA ALA A 92 15.60 5.79 3.34
C ALA A 92 14.45 6.66 3.89
N ASN A 93 13.93 7.61 3.11
CA ASN A 93 13.09 8.67 3.64
C ASN A 93 11.86 9.04 2.80
N THR A 94 11.57 8.28 1.74
CA THR A 94 10.31 8.34 0.97
C THR A 94 9.41 7.14 1.24
N LYS A 95 8.17 7.39 1.69
CA LYS A 95 7.23 6.33 2.08
C LYS A 95 5.76 6.77 2.12
N ILE A 96 4.85 5.81 2.00
CA ILE A 96 3.40 5.99 2.15
C ILE A 96 2.89 4.97 3.17
N GLY A 97 1.98 5.35 4.06
CA GLY A 97 1.36 4.36 4.93
C GLY A 97 0.63 4.91 6.15
N PHE A 98 0.45 4.04 7.14
CA PHE A 98 -0.26 4.29 8.38
C PHE A 98 0.74 4.53 9.51
N SER A 99 0.81 5.76 10.02
CA SER A 99 1.81 6.18 11.01
C SER A 99 1.29 6.20 12.45
N GLY A 100 0.00 5.90 12.64
CA GLY A 100 -0.69 5.91 13.93
C GLY A 100 -2.15 5.53 13.74
N THR A 101 -2.93 5.56 14.83
CA THR A 101 -4.39 5.37 14.78
C THR A 101 -5.01 6.43 13.88
N ASP A 102 -5.88 6.00 12.97
CA ASP A 102 -6.61 6.87 12.03
C ASP A 102 -5.73 7.85 11.25
N THR A 103 -4.43 7.55 11.09
CA THR A 103 -3.47 8.46 10.45
C THR A 103 -2.86 7.83 9.20
N VAL A 104 -3.07 8.47 8.05
CA VAL A 104 -2.47 8.12 6.77
C VAL A 104 -1.51 9.23 6.35
N ARG A 105 -0.31 8.87 5.87
CA ARG A 105 0.67 9.87 5.42
C ARG A 105 1.46 9.50 4.18
N ILE A 106 1.94 10.55 3.52
CA ILE A 106 2.91 10.51 2.42
C ILE A 106 4.11 11.35 2.83
N GLN A 107 5.31 10.75 2.84
CA GLN A 107 6.56 11.40 3.19
C GLN A 107 7.54 11.35 2.01
N THR A 108 8.27 12.44 1.77
CA THR A 108 9.42 12.46 0.84
C THR A 108 10.56 13.28 1.44
N ALA A 109 11.81 12.87 1.20
CA ALA A 109 12.99 13.53 1.76
C ALA A 109 12.99 13.64 3.30
N GLY A 110 12.25 12.75 3.99
CA GLY A 110 12.13 12.79 5.45
C GLY A 110 11.03 13.71 5.99
N PHE A 111 10.32 14.44 5.13
CA PHE A 111 9.27 15.38 5.53
C PHE A 111 7.90 14.95 5.02
N ASP A 112 6.89 15.14 5.87
CA ASP A 112 5.50 14.91 5.47
C ASP A 112 5.14 15.85 4.32
N ARG A 113 4.31 15.35 3.40
CA ARG A 113 3.76 16.09 2.24
C ARG A 113 2.25 16.17 2.33
N LEU A 114 1.65 15.09 2.79
CA LEU A 114 0.23 14.96 3.07
C LEU A 114 0.08 14.10 4.32
N VAL A 115 -0.73 14.57 5.26
CA VAL A 115 -1.18 13.79 6.42
C VAL A 115 -2.70 13.93 6.50
N ALA A 116 -3.39 12.80 6.58
CA ALA A 116 -4.79 12.73 6.93
C ALA A 116 -4.88 12.05 8.29
N ASP A 117 -5.54 12.68 9.24
CA ASP A 117 -5.85 12.11 10.55
C ASP A 117 -7.37 12.06 10.78
N GLY A 118 -7.79 11.69 11.99
CA GLY A 118 -9.21 11.61 12.35
C GLY A 118 -9.96 12.95 12.30
N ASP A 119 -9.25 14.08 12.28
CA ASP A 119 -9.83 15.42 12.36
C ASP A 119 -9.71 16.19 11.04
N ASN A 120 -8.57 16.10 10.35
CA ASN A 120 -8.27 16.93 9.18
C ASN A 120 -7.35 16.26 8.16
N ILE A 121 -7.25 16.89 6.99
CA ILE A 121 -6.21 16.64 5.99
C ILE A 121 -5.33 17.87 5.88
N SER A 122 -4.02 17.68 6.00
CA SER A 122 -2.99 18.71 5.97
C SER A 122 -1.98 18.48 4.83
N LEU A 123 -1.64 19.55 4.10
CA LEU A 123 -0.59 19.58 3.09
C LEU A 123 0.63 20.35 3.60
N TYR A 124 1.83 19.83 3.33
CA TYR A 124 3.07 20.29 3.93
C TYR A 124 4.13 20.68 2.88
N HIS A 125 5.00 21.62 3.25
CA HIS A 125 6.21 21.99 2.50
C HIS A 125 7.40 21.08 2.87
N ASP A 126 8.51 21.18 2.12
CA ASP A 126 9.73 20.37 2.35
C ASP A 126 10.48 20.66 3.66
N THR A 127 10.00 21.62 4.43
CA THR A 127 10.49 21.96 5.77
C THR A 127 9.60 21.38 6.87
N GLY A 128 8.62 20.54 6.55
CA GLY A 128 7.68 19.95 7.51
C GLY A 128 6.65 20.94 8.06
N VAL A 129 6.42 22.05 7.36
CA VAL A 129 5.48 23.10 7.77
C VAL A 129 4.19 22.97 6.97
N LYS A 130 3.04 22.97 7.66
CA LYS A 130 1.71 23.00 7.02
C LYS A 130 1.56 24.22 6.12
N LYS A 131 0.91 24.05 4.98
CA LYS A 131 0.59 25.13 4.02
C LYS A 131 -0.91 25.24 3.77
N PHE A 132 -1.61 24.12 3.86
CA PHE A 132 -3.06 24.09 3.72
C PHE A 132 -3.62 22.99 4.59
N GLU A 133 -4.72 23.25 5.29
CA GLU A 133 -5.43 22.21 6.06
C GLU A 133 -6.93 22.41 6.03
N THR A 134 -7.67 21.31 6.14
CA THR A 134 -9.12 21.34 6.30
C THR A 134 -9.49 21.70 7.73
N GLU A 135 -10.58 22.44 7.86
CA GLU A 135 -11.20 22.83 9.12
C GLU A 135 -12.69 22.55 9.09
N LEU A 136 -13.35 22.51 10.25
CA LEU A 136 -14.78 22.21 10.37
C LEU A 136 -15.67 23.07 9.45
N ARG A 137 -15.24 24.31 9.15
CA ARG A 137 -16.00 25.29 8.37
C ARG A 137 -15.30 25.74 7.09
N GLY A 138 -14.27 25.01 6.63
CA GLY A 138 -13.55 25.38 5.41
C GLY A 138 -12.11 24.90 5.42
N THR A 139 -11.19 25.81 5.11
CA THR A 139 -9.77 25.52 5.02
C THR A 139 -8.95 26.68 5.55
N ILE A 140 -7.76 26.38 6.07
CA ILE A 140 -6.77 27.38 6.48
C ILE A 140 -5.61 27.32 5.49
N THR A 141 -5.17 28.49 5.02
CA THR A 141 -3.90 28.65 4.31
C THR A 141 -2.86 29.18 5.28
N HIS A 142 -1.78 28.44 5.49
CA HIS A 142 -0.66 28.82 6.35
C HIS A 142 0.36 29.61 5.53
N GLY A 143 0.32 30.94 5.68
CA GLY A 143 1.13 31.88 4.92
C GLY A 143 0.28 32.72 3.97
N GLN A 144 0.89 33.24 2.91
CA GLN A 144 0.19 34.02 1.89
C GLN A 144 -0.42 33.10 0.83
N ALA A 145 -1.69 33.32 0.49
CA ALA A 145 -2.27 32.81 -0.75
C ALA A 145 -1.77 33.68 -1.91
N ASP A 146 -1.00 33.09 -2.84
CA ASP A 146 -0.73 33.74 -4.12
C ASP A 146 -1.95 33.55 -5.01
N LEU A 147 -2.46 34.66 -5.50
CA LEU A 147 -3.71 34.71 -6.23
C LEU A 147 -3.60 35.65 -7.44
N ASN A 148 -2.42 35.70 -8.05
CA ASN A 148 -2.11 36.64 -9.14
C ASN A 148 -3.15 36.69 -10.27
N ASP A 149 -3.78 35.57 -10.63
CA ASP A 149 -4.80 35.51 -11.67
C ASP A 149 -6.16 36.13 -11.25
N LEU A 150 -6.35 36.43 -9.96
CA LEU A 150 -7.52 37.10 -9.38
C LEU A 150 -7.28 38.61 -9.14
N ASN A 151 -6.18 39.16 -9.66
CA ASN A 151 -5.84 40.59 -9.63
C ASN A 151 -6.60 41.45 -10.67
N GLU A 152 -7.77 41.01 -11.14
CA GLU A 152 -8.55 41.74 -12.15
C GLU A 152 -9.81 42.35 -11.54
N ALA A 153 -9.99 43.67 -11.70
CA ALA A 153 -11.23 44.31 -11.30
C ALA A 153 -12.39 43.85 -12.20
N PRO A 154 -13.59 43.59 -11.65
CA PRO A 154 -14.78 43.47 -12.47
C PRO A 154 -15.00 44.77 -13.27
N LEU A 155 -15.41 44.64 -14.54
CA LEU A 155 -15.59 45.79 -15.45
C LEU A 155 -16.70 46.74 -14.97
N ALA A 156 -17.71 46.20 -14.31
CA ALA A 156 -18.85 46.90 -13.74
C ALA A 156 -19.41 46.11 -12.53
N ASN A 157 -20.31 46.73 -11.77
CA ASN A 157 -20.90 46.09 -10.58
C ASN A 157 -21.79 44.89 -10.93
N ASP A 158 -22.29 44.81 -12.16
CA ASP A 158 -23.13 43.75 -12.72
C ASP A 158 -22.36 42.79 -13.66
N SER A 159 -21.03 42.91 -13.73
CA SER A 159 -20.20 41.96 -14.49
C SER A 159 -20.35 40.53 -13.98
N GLU A 160 -20.24 39.55 -14.88
CA GLU A 160 -20.34 38.13 -14.53
C GLU A 160 -19.37 37.76 -13.38
N GLY A 161 -19.88 36.98 -12.43
CA GLY A 161 -19.16 36.55 -11.24
C GLY A 161 -19.97 35.54 -10.44
N VAL A 162 -19.29 34.78 -9.57
CA VAL A 162 -19.91 33.73 -8.74
C VAL A 162 -20.08 34.20 -7.30
N LEU A 163 -21.12 33.74 -6.59
CA LEU A 163 -21.35 34.07 -5.19
C LEU A 163 -20.12 33.71 -4.34
N GLY A 164 -19.62 34.69 -3.59
CA GLY A 164 -18.45 34.50 -2.73
C GLY A 164 -17.11 34.61 -3.45
N GLU A 165 -17.10 34.88 -4.76
CA GLU A 165 -15.86 35.16 -5.49
C GLU A 165 -15.21 36.44 -4.96
N ILE A 166 -13.89 36.37 -4.75
CA ILE A 166 -13.07 37.47 -4.26
C ILE A 166 -12.03 37.80 -5.34
N ARG A 167 -11.95 39.09 -5.70
CA ARG A 167 -10.90 39.65 -6.57
C ARG A 167 -10.28 40.85 -5.87
N TRP A 168 -9.10 41.28 -6.28
CA TRP A 168 -8.54 42.54 -5.81
C TRP A 168 -7.71 43.23 -6.88
N THR A 169 -7.35 44.47 -6.59
CA THR A 169 -6.37 45.27 -7.31
C THR A 169 -5.48 45.96 -6.29
N ALA A 170 -4.51 46.75 -6.73
CA ALA A 170 -3.72 47.57 -5.82
C ALA A 170 -4.56 48.54 -4.95
N ALA A 171 -5.78 48.90 -5.39
CA ALA A 171 -6.59 49.93 -4.74
C ALA A 171 -7.89 49.41 -4.10
N PHE A 172 -8.36 48.20 -4.43
CA PHE A 172 -9.66 47.69 -3.97
C PHE A 172 -9.67 46.19 -3.78
N VAL A 173 -10.47 45.71 -2.83
CA VAL A 173 -10.92 44.32 -2.73
C VAL A 173 -12.39 44.26 -3.18
N TYR A 174 -12.74 43.25 -3.97
CA TYR A 174 -14.07 43.03 -4.54
C TYR A 174 -14.64 41.70 -4.04
N ILE A 175 -15.93 41.68 -3.71
CA ILE A 175 -16.68 40.49 -3.30
C ILE A 175 -18.00 40.45 -4.07
N CYS A 176 -18.28 39.33 -4.75
CA CYS A 176 -19.54 39.11 -5.43
C CYS A 176 -20.59 38.51 -4.48
N THR A 177 -21.74 39.17 -4.33
CA THR A 177 -22.80 38.75 -3.39
C THR A 177 -24.06 38.20 -4.05
N ILE A 178 -24.13 38.15 -5.39
CA ILE A 178 -25.33 37.78 -6.18
C ILE A 178 -26.63 38.33 -5.56
N THR A 179 -26.71 39.65 -5.41
CA THR A 179 -27.90 40.36 -4.92
C THR A 179 -28.54 41.25 -5.98
N GLY A 180 -28.11 41.14 -7.25
CA GLY A 180 -28.67 41.87 -8.38
C GLY A 180 -30.07 41.37 -8.78
N ALA A 181 -30.75 42.13 -9.63
CA ALA A 181 -32.03 41.70 -10.21
C ALA A 181 -31.88 40.36 -10.93
N ASP A 182 -32.91 39.51 -10.84
CA ASP A 182 -32.95 38.18 -11.46
C ASP A 182 -31.77 37.24 -11.09
N GLY A 183 -31.14 37.46 -9.92
CA GLY A 183 -29.97 36.67 -9.50
C GLY A 183 -28.69 37.03 -10.24
N ALA A 184 -28.61 38.25 -10.79
CA ALA A 184 -27.38 38.76 -11.39
C ALA A 184 -26.28 39.01 -10.34
N ALA A 185 -25.03 38.93 -10.81
CA ALA A 185 -23.87 39.27 -10.01
C ALA A 185 -23.97 40.71 -9.48
N ASN A 186 -23.48 40.92 -8.26
CA ASN A 186 -23.36 42.23 -7.67
C ASN A 186 -22.01 42.34 -6.96
N TRP A 187 -21.09 43.06 -7.58
CA TRP A 187 -19.74 43.27 -7.09
C TRP A 187 -19.69 44.45 -6.14
N ASN A 188 -19.48 44.14 -4.87
CA ASN A 188 -19.22 45.12 -3.82
C ASN A 188 -17.71 45.30 -3.69
N ARG A 189 -17.25 46.53 -3.47
CA ARG A 189 -15.82 46.82 -3.30
C ARG A 189 -15.51 47.61 -2.04
N ALA A 190 -14.34 47.37 -1.47
CA ALA A 190 -13.79 48.15 -0.37
C ALA A 190 -12.44 48.76 -0.81
N ALA A 191 -12.23 50.04 -0.50
CA ALA A 191 -10.98 50.73 -0.84
C ALA A 191 -9.84 50.27 0.08
N LEU A 192 -8.71 49.92 -0.52
CA LEU A 192 -7.44 49.71 0.16
C LEU A 192 -6.76 51.06 0.32
N THR A 193 -6.56 51.50 1.56
CA THR A 193 -5.79 52.71 1.85
C THR A 193 -4.39 52.30 2.28
N SER A 194 -3.36 53.02 1.82
CA SER A 194 -1.98 52.86 2.29
C SER A 194 -1.87 53.47 3.69
N GLY A 195 -2.44 52.79 4.67
CA GLY A 195 -2.43 53.21 6.07
C GLY A 195 -1.46 52.36 6.87
N TRP A 196 -0.17 52.61 6.71
CA TRP A 196 0.86 52.30 7.70
C TRP A 196 1.81 53.48 7.81
#